data_AF-A0A258Q408-F1
#
_entry.id   AF-A0A258Q408-F1
#
_cell.length_a   1.000
_cell.length_b   1.000
_cell.length_c   1.000
_cell.angle_alpha   90.00
_cell.angle_beta   90.00
_cell.angle_gamma   90.00
#
_symmetry.space_group_name_H-M   'P 1'
#
loop_
_entity.id
_entity.type
_entity.pdbx_description
1 polymer ?
#
loop_
_entity_poly.entity_id
_entity_poly.type
_entity_poly.pdbx_seq_one_letter_code
_entity_poly.pdbx_strand_id
1 'polypeptide(L)'
;MNTTPSQLFRWILLETSHPGNVGSAARALKTMGFDDLRLINPKIPNIAQEPEAIALASGAGDILKSSQEADSLDKAVEDCSLGLDNQHLSLCTHRIWLDANPLYPSLNLAQAIMVCAFTLREALNQESSPAEKDLGKVEAIDYADPAAVAAMLEHWRQGLESIGFLDPSNPKKLMTRLQALFARARLHKEEVDLLRGIAKQMLLKK
;
A
#
# COMPACT_ATOMS: atom_id res chain seq x y z
N MET A 1 21.38 3.97 9.34
CA MET A 1 20.44 4.35 10.42
C MET A 1 19.44 3.21 10.52
N ASN A 2 19.27 2.59 11.68
CA ASN A 2 18.32 1.48 11.83
C ASN A 2 16.90 2.06 11.86
N THR A 3 16.25 2.08 10.70
CA THR A 3 14.84 2.43 10.58
C THR A 3 14.04 1.47 11.44
N THR A 4 13.21 1.98 12.35
CA THR A 4 12.32 1.10 13.13
C THR A 4 11.28 0.53 12.16
N PRO A 5 10.95 -0.78 12.18
CA PRO A 5 10.04 -1.37 11.20
C PRO A 5 8.68 -0.66 11.08
N SER A 6 8.20 -0.02 12.16
CA SER A 6 6.97 0.76 12.13
C SER A 6 7.03 2.00 11.22
N GLN A 7 8.22 2.56 10.97
CA GLN A 7 8.44 3.71 10.08
C GLN A 7 8.38 3.35 8.59
N LEU A 8 8.25 2.04 8.27
CA LEU A 8 8.06 1.57 6.89
C LEU A 8 6.59 1.63 6.45
N PHE A 9 5.67 1.93 7.36
CA PHE A 9 4.23 1.92 7.11
C PHE A 9 3.67 3.33 6.98
N ARG A 10 3.08 3.60 5.81
CA ARG A 10 2.31 4.81 5.54
C ARG A 10 0.82 4.50 5.61
N TRP A 11 0.10 5.24 6.44
CA TRP A 11 -1.34 5.09 6.64
C TRP A 11 -2.08 6.14 5.83
N ILE A 12 -2.89 5.71 4.87
CA ILE A 12 -3.60 6.60 3.95
C ILE A 12 -5.10 6.52 4.21
N LEU A 13 -5.73 7.65 4.55
CA LEU A 13 -7.17 7.76 4.74
C LEU A 13 -7.78 8.53 3.56
N LEU A 14 -8.68 7.87 2.84
CA LEU A 14 -9.37 8.45 1.69
C LEU A 14 -10.70 9.07 2.11
N GLU A 15 -10.99 10.27 1.62
CA GLU A 15 -12.29 10.94 1.69
C GLU A 15 -12.89 11.05 3.09
N THR A 16 -12.04 11.29 4.09
CA THR A 16 -12.47 11.44 5.48
C THR A 16 -13.48 12.57 5.61
N SER A 17 -14.63 12.27 6.23
CA SER A 17 -15.75 13.22 6.32
C SER A 17 -15.90 13.86 7.69
N HIS A 18 -15.45 13.17 8.75
CA HIS A 18 -15.60 13.63 10.14
C HIS A 18 -14.23 13.85 10.78
N PRO A 19 -13.93 15.07 11.27
CA PRO A 19 -12.64 15.36 11.88
C PRO A 19 -12.34 14.48 13.10
N GLY A 20 -13.37 14.14 13.88
CA GLY A 20 -13.20 13.24 15.02
C GLY A 20 -12.65 11.85 14.66
N ASN A 21 -12.96 11.33 13.47
CA ASN A 21 -12.39 10.06 12.99
C ASN A 21 -10.89 10.22 12.67
N VAL A 22 -10.46 11.36 12.15
CA VAL A 22 -9.05 11.65 11.86
C VAL A 22 -8.26 11.76 13.16
N GLY A 23 -8.79 12.48 14.15
CA GLY A 23 -8.19 12.56 15.48
C GLY A 23 -8.05 11.19 16.15
N SER A 24 -9.14 10.43 16.18
CA SER A 24 -9.16 9.09 16.78
C SER A 24 -8.24 8.11 16.04
N ALA A 25 -8.13 8.21 14.72
CA ALA A 25 -7.16 7.46 13.91
C ALA A 25 -5.72 7.79 14.30
N ALA A 26 -5.36 9.07 14.38
CA ALA A 26 -4.03 9.49 14.81
C ALA A 26 -3.68 8.94 16.20
N ARG A 27 -4.64 8.96 17.14
CA ARG A 27 -4.46 8.36 18.47
C ARG A 27 -4.18 6.86 18.38
N ALA A 28 -4.93 6.11 17.57
CA ALA A 28 -4.74 4.68 17.39
C ALA A 28 -3.34 4.37 16.83
N LEU A 29 -2.92 5.09 15.78
CA LEU A 29 -1.60 4.94 15.18
C LEU A 29 -0.47 5.19 16.19
N LYS A 30 -0.54 6.31 16.92
CA LYS A 30 0.47 6.65 17.94
C LYS A 30 0.57 5.58 19.01
N THR A 31 -0.58 5.07 19.48
CA THR A 31 -0.64 4.02 20.52
C THR A 31 0.10 2.76 20.05
N MET A 32 0.05 2.44 18.76
CA MET A 32 0.70 1.27 18.16
C MET A 32 2.12 1.55 17.63
N GLY A 33 2.60 2.80 17.70
CA GLY A 33 3.95 3.19 17.30
C GLY A 33 4.12 3.54 15.82
N PHE A 34 3.04 3.93 15.15
CA PHE A 34 3.05 4.45 13.77
C PHE A 34 2.84 5.97 13.77
N ASP A 35 3.44 6.66 12.81
CA ASP A 35 3.45 8.13 12.73
C ASP A 35 3.17 8.71 11.33
N ASP A 36 3.45 7.99 10.24
CA ASP A 36 3.18 8.46 8.86
C ASP A 36 1.69 8.34 8.49
N LEU A 37 0.93 9.43 8.65
CA LEU A 37 -0.48 9.57 8.27
C LEU A 37 -0.65 10.50 7.06
N ARG A 38 -1.41 10.05 6.05
CA ARG A 38 -1.80 10.82 4.86
C ARG A 38 -3.32 10.89 4.74
N LEU A 39 -3.83 12.06 4.37
CA LEU A 39 -5.24 12.33 4.20
C LEU A 39 -5.49 12.72 2.75
N ILE A 40 -6.33 11.97 2.06
CA ILE A 40 -6.56 12.17 0.62
C ILE A 40 -7.97 12.64 0.39
N ASN A 41 -8.11 13.77 -0.28
CA ASN A 41 -9.40 14.37 -0.62
C ASN A 41 -10.37 14.42 0.58
N PRO A 42 -9.94 14.88 1.78
CA PRO A 42 -10.85 15.00 2.91
C PRO A 42 -12.02 15.93 2.54
N LYS A 43 -13.23 15.64 3.04
CA LYS A 43 -14.43 16.45 2.72
C LYS A 43 -14.34 17.87 3.30
N ILE A 44 -13.47 18.05 4.29
CA ILE A 44 -13.17 19.34 4.93
C ILE A 44 -11.69 19.63 4.65
N PRO A 45 -11.34 20.78 4.07
CA PRO A 45 -9.93 21.17 3.90
C PRO A 45 -9.25 21.39 5.25
N ASN A 46 -8.00 20.94 5.41
CA ASN A 46 -7.26 21.03 6.68
C ASN A 46 -7.97 20.32 7.84
N ILE A 47 -8.64 19.18 7.57
CA ILE A 47 -9.43 18.44 8.54
C ILE A 47 -8.62 18.05 9.80
N ALA A 48 -7.30 17.91 9.68
CA ALA A 48 -6.41 17.63 10.80
C ALA A 48 -6.28 18.79 11.81
N GLN A 49 -6.58 20.02 11.39
CA GLN A 49 -6.52 21.23 12.22
C GLN A 49 -7.85 21.55 12.91
N GLU A 50 -8.92 20.83 12.56
CA GLU A 50 -10.23 21.05 13.15
C GLU A 50 -10.21 20.76 14.67
N PRO A 51 -10.92 21.58 15.49
CA PRO A 51 -10.92 21.43 16.95
C PRO A 51 -11.31 20.02 17.41
N GLU A 52 -12.26 19.39 16.72
CA GLU A 52 -12.72 18.03 17.04
C GLU A 52 -11.62 16.98 16.76
N ALA A 53 -10.87 17.11 15.66
CA ALA A 53 -9.75 16.22 15.37
C ALA A 53 -8.66 16.35 16.44
N ILE A 54 -8.31 17.59 16.80
CA ILE A 54 -7.31 17.88 17.84
C ILE A 54 -7.74 17.31 19.20
N ALA A 55 -9.01 17.50 19.57
CA ALA A 55 -9.56 17.00 20.82
C ALA A 55 -9.51 15.46 20.90
N LEU A 56 -9.93 14.76 19.84
CA LEU A 56 -9.99 13.30 19.83
C LEU A 56 -8.63 12.63 19.62
N ALA A 57 -7.63 13.33 19.08
CA ALA A 57 -6.26 12.82 18.98
C ALA A 57 -5.60 12.62 20.35
N SER A 58 -6.02 13.35 21.39
CA SER A 58 -5.65 13.12 22.81
C SER A 58 -4.20 12.61 23.01
N GLY A 59 -3.22 13.48 22.77
CA GLY A 59 -1.79 13.15 22.89
C GLY A 59 -1.10 12.75 21.57
N ALA A 60 -1.86 12.55 20.50
CA ALA A 60 -1.35 12.31 19.13
C ALA A 60 -1.43 13.53 18.20
N GLY A 61 -1.38 14.74 18.77
CA GLY A 61 -1.42 15.98 17.98
C GLY A 61 -0.20 16.20 17.09
N ASP A 62 0.93 15.56 17.40
CA ASP A 62 2.13 15.49 16.56
C ASP A 62 1.90 14.73 15.25
N ILE A 63 1.13 13.64 15.27
CA ILE A 63 0.74 12.92 14.04
C ILE A 63 -0.17 13.80 13.18
N LEU A 64 -1.14 14.49 13.78
CA LEU A 64 -1.99 15.43 13.03
C LEU A 64 -1.15 16.55 12.39
N LYS A 65 -0.19 17.12 13.14
CA LYS A 65 0.69 18.19 12.64
C LYS A 65 1.63 17.76 11.52
N SER A 66 2.10 16.51 11.56
CA SER A 66 2.99 15.95 10.54
C SER A 66 2.24 15.30 9.38
N SER A 67 0.93 15.09 9.52
CA SER A 67 0.10 14.53 8.46
C SER A 67 0.07 15.42 7.23
N GLN A 68 -0.02 14.79 6.06
CA GLN A 68 -0.03 15.50 4.78
C GLN A 68 -1.37 15.28 4.08
N GLU A 69 -1.97 16.37 3.60
CA GLU A 69 -3.17 16.35 2.79
C GLU A 69 -2.80 16.39 1.30
N ALA A 70 -3.46 15.58 0.48
CA ALA A 70 -3.31 15.61 -0.98
C ALA A 70 -4.66 15.41 -1.69
N ASP A 71 -4.76 15.92 -2.91
CA ASP A 71 -6.02 15.86 -3.69
C ASP A 71 -6.24 14.48 -4.33
N SER A 72 -5.19 13.69 -4.50
CA SER A 72 -5.23 12.39 -5.15
C SER A 72 -4.31 11.38 -4.48
N LEU A 73 -4.67 10.10 -4.63
CA LEU A 73 -3.88 9.00 -4.11
C LEU A 73 -2.51 8.93 -4.79
N ASP A 74 -2.45 9.24 -6.09
CA ASP A 74 -1.21 9.27 -6.90
C ASP A 74 -0.14 10.16 -6.26
N LYS A 75 -0.49 11.37 -5.82
CA LYS A 75 0.44 12.30 -5.15
C LYS A 75 0.94 11.76 -3.81
N ALA A 76 0.13 10.98 -3.09
CA ALA A 76 0.49 10.48 -1.77
C ALA A 76 1.34 9.20 -1.80
N VAL A 77 1.41 8.54 -2.96
CA VAL A 77 2.22 7.36 -3.21
C VAL A 77 3.36 7.63 -4.21
N GLU A 78 3.55 8.88 -4.64
CA GLU A 78 4.59 9.27 -5.61
C GLU A 78 6.01 8.91 -5.12
N ASP A 79 6.25 9.02 -3.82
CA ASP A 79 7.50 8.61 -3.17
C ASP A 79 7.59 7.10 -2.90
N CYS A 80 6.53 6.34 -3.18
CA CYS A 80 6.53 4.88 -3.10
C CYS A 80 6.84 4.32 -4.49
N SER A 81 7.73 3.32 -4.56
CA SER A 81 8.23 2.71 -5.82
C SER A 81 7.19 1.95 -6.65
N LEU A 82 5.89 2.20 -6.43
CA LEU A 82 4.77 1.57 -7.11
C LEU A 82 4.27 2.57 -8.16
N GLY A 83 4.48 2.27 -9.46
CA GLY A 83 3.85 3.01 -10.55
C GLY A 83 2.34 2.70 -10.58
N LEU A 84 1.49 3.72 -10.56
CA LEU A 84 0.05 3.54 -10.24
C LEU A 84 -0.85 4.42 -11.14
N ASP A 85 -1.98 3.85 -11.62
CA ASP A 85 -3.06 4.52 -12.39
C ASP A 85 -4.41 4.50 -11.65
N ASN A 86 -5.32 5.43 -11.99
CA ASN A 86 -6.53 5.70 -11.24
C ASN A 86 -7.61 4.58 -11.23
N GLN A 87 -7.66 3.87 -10.10
CA GLN A 87 -8.85 3.39 -9.38
C GLN A 87 -8.39 3.00 -7.97
N HIS A 88 -8.93 3.60 -6.90
CA HIS A 88 -8.38 3.42 -5.53
C HIS A 88 -8.16 1.94 -5.12
N LEU A 89 -8.98 1.01 -5.63
CA LEU A 89 -8.88 -0.44 -5.38
C LEU A 89 -7.99 -1.22 -6.37
N SER A 90 -7.65 -0.66 -7.54
CA SER A 90 -6.69 -1.28 -8.48
C SER A 90 -5.25 -1.06 -8.05
N LEU A 91 -5.01 -0.07 -7.19
CA LEU A 91 -3.71 0.25 -6.61
C LEU A 91 -3.33 -0.65 -5.42
N CYS A 92 -4.31 -1.32 -4.82
CA CYS A 92 -4.07 -2.23 -3.72
C CYS A 92 -3.58 -3.58 -4.24
N THR A 93 -2.35 -3.97 -3.88
CA THR A 93 -1.80 -5.31 -4.18
C THR A 93 -2.45 -6.40 -3.33
N HIS A 94 -2.89 -6.03 -2.13
CA HIS A 94 -3.54 -6.91 -1.16
C HIS A 94 -4.78 -6.21 -0.60
N ARG A 95 -5.78 -7.02 -0.25
CA ARG A 95 -7.00 -6.56 0.42
C ARG A 95 -7.15 -7.35 1.71
N ILE A 96 -7.44 -6.63 2.79
CA ILE A 96 -7.69 -7.22 4.09
C ILE A 96 -9.18 -7.09 4.41
N TRP A 97 -9.75 -8.11 5.02
CA TRP A 97 -11.10 -8.11 5.53
C TRP A 97 -11.04 -8.30 7.05
N LEU A 98 -11.82 -7.52 7.79
CA LEU A 98 -11.97 -7.71 9.24
C LEU A 98 -13.24 -8.53 9.47
N ASP A 99 -13.09 -9.70 10.09
CA ASP A 99 -14.21 -10.59 10.41
C ASP A 99 -15.10 -9.98 11.50
N ALA A 100 -16.02 -9.12 11.06
CA ALA A 100 -17.00 -8.45 11.89
C ALA A 100 -18.30 -9.28 12.00
N ASN A 101 -19.23 -8.83 12.84
CA ASN A 101 -20.57 -9.41 12.90
C ASN A 101 -21.24 -9.36 11.52
N PRO A 102 -21.66 -10.50 10.93
CA PRO A 102 -22.26 -10.52 9.59
C PRO A 102 -23.59 -9.76 9.50
N LEU A 103 -24.29 -9.54 10.63
CA LEU A 103 -25.52 -8.75 10.67
C LEU A 103 -25.27 -7.24 10.72
N TYR A 104 -24.05 -6.82 11.07
CA TYR A 104 -23.64 -5.41 11.10
C TYR A 104 -22.12 -5.27 10.88
N PRO A 105 -21.61 -5.51 9.66
CA PRO A 105 -20.17 -5.61 9.38
C PRO A 105 -19.54 -4.23 9.10
N SER A 106 -19.98 -3.19 9.81
CA SER A 106 -19.50 -1.82 9.61
C SER A 106 -18.78 -1.33 10.86
N LEU A 107 -17.46 -1.20 10.76
CA LEU A 107 -16.65 -0.60 11.81
C LEU A 107 -16.52 0.90 11.57
N ASN A 108 -16.42 1.66 12.67
CA ASN A 108 -15.93 3.03 12.58
C ASN A 108 -14.49 3.05 12.04
N LEU A 109 -14.13 4.08 11.28
CA LEU A 109 -12.80 4.21 10.67
C LEU A 109 -11.66 4.05 11.68
N ALA A 110 -11.74 4.71 12.84
CA ALA A 110 -10.71 4.64 13.86
C ALA A 110 -10.63 3.25 14.52
N GLN A 111 -11.76 2.54 14.63
CA GLN A 111 -11.77 1.16 15.13
C GLN A 111 -11.08 0.21 14.15
N ALA A 112 -11.37 0.33 12.84
CA ALA A 112 -10.71 -0.47 11.82
C ALA A 112 -9.19 -0.21 11.80
N ILE A 113 -8.76 1.05 11.88
CA ILE A 113 -7.35 1.42 11.97
C ILE A 113 -6.71 0.82 13.22
N MET A 114 -7.36 0.90 14.38
CA MET A 114 -6.83 0.33 15.61
C MET A 114 -6.60 -1.17 15.49
N VAL A 115 -7.56 -1.93 14.94
CA VAL A 115 -7.40 -3.38 14.74
C VAL A 115 -6.23 -3.67 13.80
N CYS A 116 -6.16 -3.01 12.64
CA CYS A 116 -5.06 -3.20 11.70
C CYS A 116 -3.69 -2.84 12.30
N ALA A 117 -3.60 -1.70 12.99
CA ALA A 117 -2.35 -1.21 13.57
C ALA A 117 -1.90 -2.12 14.73
N PHE A 118 -2.82 -2.61 15.54
CA PHE A 118 -2.54 -3.59 16.59
C PHE A 118 -1.98 -4.89 16.01
N THR A 119 -2.66 -5.47 15.02
CA THR A 119 -2.20 -6.72 14.39
C THR A 119 -0.82 -6.55 13.74
N LEU A 120 -0.56 -5.42 13.08
CA LEU A 120 0.78 -5.13 12.54
C LEU A 120 1.83 -5.00 13.65
N ARG A 121 1.52 -4.31 14.75
CA ARG A 121 2.43 -4.17 15.89
C ARG A 121 2.75 -5.53 16.54
N GLU A 122 1.75 -6.39 16.69
CA GLU A 122 1.96 -7.77 17.18
C GLU A 122 2.89 -8.56 16.27
N ALA A 123 2.65 -8.54 14.95
CA ALA A 123 3.51 -9.24 13.98
C ALA A 123 4.96 -8.73 14.02
N LEU A 124 5.18 -7.41 14.06
CA LEU A 124 6.52 -6.81 14.15
C LEU A 124 7.24 -7.16 15.47
N ASN A 125 6.49 -7.32 16.57
CA ASN A 125 7.05 -7.74 17.84
C ASN A 125 7.38 -9.23 17.89
N GLN A 126 6.62 -10.08 17.18
CA GLN A 126 6.91 -11.52 17.06
C GLN A 126 8.24 -11.76 16.33
N GLU A 127 8.55 -10.99 15.27
CA GLU A 127 9.86 -11.02 14.61
C GLU A 127 11.01 -10.53 15.50
N SER A 128 10.70 -9.79 16.56
CA SER A 128 11.69 -9.21 17.49
C SER A 128 11.99 -10.12 18.70
N SER A 129 11.33 -11.26 18.83
CA SER A 129 11.56 -12.22 19.93
C SER A 129 12.75 -13.15 19.63
N PRO A 130 13.78 -13.24 20.50
CA PRO A 130 14.96 -14.08 20.25
C PRO A 130 14.72 -15.60 20.43
N ALA A 131 13.47 -16.06 20.49
CA ALA A 131 13.11 -17.42 20.89
C ALA A 131 12.94 -18.44 19.74
N GLU A 132 13.08 -18.05 18.47
CA GLU A 132 13.02 -18.98 17.32
C GLU A 132 14.19 -18.78 16.34
N LYS A 133 15.43 -18.73 16.85
CA LYS A 133 16.65 -18.73 16.02
C LYS A 133 17.10 -20.12 15.53
N ASP A 134 16.25 -21.13 15.58
CA ASP A 134 16.61 -22.50 15.17
C ASP A 134 15.74 -23.11 14.05
N LEU A 135 15.12 -22.27 13.23
CA LEU A 135 14.63 -22.70 11.92
C LEU A 135 15.52 -22.09 10.85
N GLY A 136 16.46 -22.94 10.40
CA GLY A 136 17.32 -22.90 9.22
C GLY A 136 17.47 -21.57 8.48
N LYS A 137 18.73 -21.14 8.30
CA LYS A 137 19.21 -20.23 7.24
C LYS A 137 18.06 -19.64 6.43
N VAL A 138 17.59 -18.45 6.82
CA VAL A 138 16.76 -17.64 5.93
C VAL A 138 17.64 -17.40 4.71
N GLU A 139 17.47 -18.23 3.67
CA GLU A 139 17.96 -17.92 2.34
C GLU A 139 17.45 -16.51 2.09
N ALA A 140 18.38 -15.57 1.85
CA ALA A 140 18.02 -14.20 1.55
C ALA A 140 17.00 -14.28 0.41
N ILE A 141 15.73 -14.00 0.73
CA ILE A 141 14.65 -14.25 -0.20
C ILE A 141 14.86 -13.27 -1.36
N ASP A 142 15.38 -13.77 -2.48
CA ASP A 142 15.81 -12.97 -3.64
C ASP A 142 14.59 -12.51 -4.46
N TYR A 143 13.71 -11.76 -3.80
CA TYR A 143 12.59 -11.10 -4.43
C TYR A 143 13.10 -10.00 -5.35
N ALA A 144 12.41 -9.83 -6.47
CA ALA A 144 12.74 -8.79 -7.42
C ALA A 144 12.41 -7.40 -6.84
N ASP A 145 13.33 -6.46 -7.05
CA ASP A 145 13.12 -5.04 -6.78
C ASP A 145 11.86 -4.54 -7.53
N PRO A 146 10.97 -3.75 -6.90
CA PRO A 146 9.85 -3.08 -7.56
C PRO A 146 10.21 -2.43 -8.92
N ALA A 147 11.39 -1.83 -9.05
CA ALA A 147 11.87 -1.24 -10.29
C ALA A 147 12.07 -2.29 -11.40
N ALA A 148 12.54 -3.49 -11.05
CA ALA A 148 12.71 -4.60 -11.98
C ALA A 148 11.35 -5.13 -12.48
N VAL A 149 10.36 -5.23 -11.58
CA VAL A 149 8.99 -5.63 -11.92
C VAL A 149 8.33 -4.59 -12.84
N ALA A 150 8.49 -3.30 -12.55
CA ALA A 150 7.98 -2.22 -13.41
C ALA A 150 8.60 -2.26 -14.81
N ALA A 151 9.93 -2.46 -14.89
CA ALA A 151 10.62 -2.54 -16.17
C ALA A 151 10.29 -3.83 -16.96
N MET A 152 9.91 -4.91 -16.28
CA MET A 152 9.37 -6.12 -16.91
C MET A 152 7.98 -5.86 -17.51
N LEU A 153 7.10 -5.21 -16.76
CA LEU A 153 5.75 -4.87 -17.21
C LEU A 153 5.75 -3.99 -18.46
N GLU A 154 6.71 -3.09 -18.60
CA GLU A 154 6.86 -2.29 -19.82
C GLU A 154 7.25 -3.15 -21.03
N HIS A 155 8.16 -4.12 -20.87
CA HIS A 155 8.43 -5.08 -21.96
C HIS A 155 7.19 -5.90 -22.31
N TRP A 156 6.39 -6.30 -21.32
CA TRP A 156 5.13 -7.00 -21.55
C TRP A 156 4.13 -6.14 -22.32
N ARG A 157 3.99 -4.86 -21.98
CA ARG A 157 3.14 -3.93 -22.73
C ARG A 157 3.52 -3.91 -24.21
N GLN A 158 4.81 -3.69 -24.50
CA GLN A 158 5.34 -3.65 -25.87
C GLN A 158 5.14 -4.98 -26.61
N GLY A 159 5.41 -6.11 -25.93
CA GLY A 159 5.23 -7.45 -26.51
C GLY A 159 3.77 -7.77 -26.81
N LEU A 160 2.84 -7.41 -25.92
CA LEU A 160 1.41 -7.63 -26.14
C LEU A 160 0.86 -6.76 -27.28
N GLU A 161 1.41 -5.55 -27.47
CA GLU A 161 1.09 -4.69 -28.61
C GLU A 161 1.61 -5.29 -29.93
N SER A 162 2.83 -5.83 -29.94
CA SER A 162 3.42 -6.38 -31.17
C SER A 162 2.68 -7.60 -31.69
N ILE A 163 2.10 -8.41 -30.80
CA ILE A 163 1.29 -9.59 -31.17
C ILE A 163 -0.20 -9.25 -31.35
N GLY A 164 -0.60 -7.99 -31.23
CA GLY A 164 -1.99 -7.53 -31.40
C GLY A 164 -2.95 -7.93 -30.27
N PHE A 165 -2.44 -8.39 -29.12
CA PHE A 165 -3.28 -8.71 -27.96
C PHE A 165 -3.70 -7.45 -27.18
N LEU A 166 -2.81 -6.46 -27.12
CA LEU A 166 -3.09 -5.14 -26.57
C LEU A 166 -3.24 -4.13 -27.71
N ASP A 167 -4.39 -3.47 -27.79
CA ASP A 167 -4.60 -2.33 -28.68
C ASP A 167 -4.19 -1.04 -27.95
N PRO A 168 -3.16 -0.31 -28.40
CA PRO A 168 -2.75 0.95 -27.80
C PRO A 168 -3.87 2.01 -27.79
N SER A 169 -4.78 1.94 -28.75
CA SER A 169 -5.91 2.88 -28.88
C SER A 169 -7.07 2.51 -27.95
N ASN A 170 -7.12 1.27 -27.47
CA ASN A 170 -8.13 0.80 -26.52
C ASN A 170 -7.56 -0.27 -25.56
N PRO A 171 -6.66 0.10 -24.65
CA PRO A 171 -5.93 -0.86 -23.82
C PRO A 171 -6.81 -1.55 -22.74
N LYS A 172 -8.06 -1.08 -22.58
CA LYS A 172 -8.96 -1.46 -21.48
C LYS A 172 -8.22 -1.36 -20.13
N LYS A 173 -8.52 -2.26 -19.18
CA LYS A 173 -7.86 -2.36 -17.86
C LYS A 173 -6.82 -3.49 -17.81
N LEU A 174 -6.28 -3.90 -18.96
CA LEU A 174 -5.42 -5.08 -19.02
C LEU A 174 -4.12 -4.87 -18.25
N MET A 175 -3.42 -3.76 -18.53
CA MET A 175 -2.13 -3.47 -17.89
C MET A 175 -2.27 -3.29 -16.38
N THR A 176 -3.31 -2.59 -15.92
CA THR A 176 -3.62 -2.44 -14.50
C THR A 176 -3.88 -3.79 -13.81
N ARG A 177 -4.54 -4.73 -14.49
CA ARG A 177 -4.77 -6.09 -13.97
C ARG A 177 -3.48 -6.92 -13.92
N LEU A 178 -2.59 -6.77 -14.91
CA LEU A 178 -1.28 -7.43 -14.92
C LEU A 178 -0.36 -6.86 -13.84
N GLN A 179 -0.34 -5.54 -13.64
CA GLN A 179 0.34 -4.89 -12.53
C GLN A 179 -0.11 -5.47 -11.19
N ALA A 180 -1.42 -5.48 -10.93
CA ALA A 180 -1.97 -6.04 -9.70
C ALA A 180 -1.72 -7.56 -9.56
N LEU A 181 -1.58 -8.30 -10.65
CA LEU A 181 -1.23 -9.73 -10.65
C LEU A 181 0.21 -9.97 -10.25
N PHE A 182 1.16 -9.29 -10.87
CA PHE A 182 2.58 -9.52 -10.59
C PHE A 182 3.01 -8.91 -9.26
N ALA A 183 2.37 -7.82 -8.81
CA ALA A 183 2.66 -7.23 -7.52
C ALA A 183 2.27 -8.14 -6.33
N ARG A 184 1.22 -8.96 -6.46
CA ARG A 184 0.84 -9.94 -5.42
C ARG A 184 1.60 -11.26 -5.52
N ALA A 185 2.19 -11.56 -6.67
CA ALA A 185 2.90 -12.82 -6.90
C ALA A 185 4.22 -12.93 -6.13
N ARG A 186 4.75 -11.81 -5.61
CA ARG A 186 6.07 -11.74 -4.94
C ARG A 186 7.15 -12.42 -5.78
N LEU A 187 7.33 -11.92 -7.00
CA LEU A 187 8.24 -12.54 -7.96
C LEU A 187 9.69 -12.52 -7.47
N HIS A 188 10.39 -13.63 -7.67
CA HIS A 188 11.84 -13.73 -7.56
C HIS A 188 12.52 -13.10 -8.78
N LYS A 189 13.79 -12.74 -8.63
CA LYS A 189 14.59 -12.14 -9.71
C LYS A 189 14.62 -13.02 -10.97
N GLU A 190 14.80 -14.33 -10.80
CA GLU A 190 14.83 -15.30 -11.91
C GLU A 190 13.49 -15.34 -12.67
N GLU A 191 12.37 -15.23 -11.96
CA GLU A 191 11.03 -15.21 -12.55
C GLU A 191 10.80 -13.93 -13.35
N VAL A 192 11.29 -12.78 -12.86
CA VAL A 192 11.26 -11.51 -13.61
C VAL A 192 12.07 -11.62 -14.90
N ASP A 193 13.27 -12.21 -14.84
CA ASP A 193 14.10 -12.39 -16.03
C ASP A 193 13.45 -13.34 -17.05
N LEU A 194 12.84 -14.43 -16.58
CA LEU A 194 12.05 -15.35 -17.42
C LEU A 194 10.89 -14.63 -18.12
N LEU A 195 10.09 -13.88 -17.36
CA LEU A 195 8.95 -13.12 -17.87
C LEU A 195 9.40 -12.03 -18.86
N ARG A 196 10.54 -11.36 -18.60
CA ARG A 196 11.15 -10.43 -19.58
C ARG A 196 11.58 -11.14 -20.85
N GLY A 197 12.12 -12.36 -20.74
CA GLY A 197 12.49 -13.19 -21.88
C GLY A 197 11.29 -13.49 -22.79
N ILE A 198 10.15 -13.89 -22.19
CA ILE A 198 8.90 -14.14 -22.92
C ILE A 198 8.45 -12.88 -23.68
N ALA A 199 8.42 -11.73 -23.00
CA ALA A 199 8.02 -10.46 -23.62
C ALA A 199 8.95 -10.06 -24.78
N LYS A 200 10.27 -10.27 -24.65
CA LYS A 200 11.21 -10.04 -25.76
C LYS A 200 10.93 -10.94 -26.96
N GLN A 201 10.55 -12.20 -26.74
CA GLN A 201 10.20 -13.11 -27.85
C GLN A 201 8.95 -12.68 -28.60
N MET A 202 7.98 -12.04 -27.93
CA MET A 202 6.80 -11.45 -28.59
C MET A 202 7.20 -10.36 -29.61
N LEU A 203 8.27 -9.61 -29.34
CA LEU A 203 8.78 -8.56 -30.24
C LEU A 203 9.54 -9.12 -31.46
N LEU A 204 10.08 -10.34 -31.35
CA LEU A 204 10.87 -10.99 -32.40
C LEU A 204 10.02 -11.75 -33.41
N LYS A 205 8.80 -12.16 -33.04
CA LYS A 205 7.83 -12.77 -33.96
C LYS A 205 7.13 -11.68 -34.78
N LYS A 206 7.70 -11.37 -35.95
CA LYS A 206 6.99 -10.73 -37.07
C LYS A 206 6.58 -11.78 -38.09
#